data_AF-A0AAP1RB91-F1
#
_entry.id   AF-A0AAP1RB91-F1
#
_cell.length_a   1.000
_cell.length_b   1.000
_cell.length_c   1.000
_cell.angle_alpha   90.00
_cell.angle_beta   90.00
_cell.angle_gamma   90.00
#
_symmetry.space_group_name_H-M   'P 1'
#
loop_
_entity.id
_entity.type
_entity.pdbx_description
1 polymer ?
#
loop_
_entity_poly.entity_id
_entity_poly.type
_entity_poly.pdbx_seq_one_letter_code
_entity_poly.pdbx_strand_id
1 'polypeptide(L)' 'MKIKHEHIESVLLALAAEKGQAWVANAITEEYLRQGGGELPLVPGKDWNNQQNIYHRWLKGETNAQ' A
#
# COMPACT_ATOMS: atom_id res chain seq x y z
N MET A 1 -10.98 -0.33 -18.55
CA MET A 1 -11.70 0.16 -17.35
C MET A 1 -10.72 0.95 -16.52
N LYS A 2 -11.05 2.16 -16.02
CA LYS A 2 -10.17 2.93 -15.14
C LYS A 2 -10.77 2.92 -13.74
N ILE A 3 -10.06 2.37 -12.75
CA ILE A 3 -10.45 2.43 -11.34
C ILE A 3 -10.05 3.81 -10.83
N LYS A 4 -10.96 4.52 -10.17
CA LYS A 4 -10.67 5.82 -9.57
C LYS A 4 -9.90 5.64 -8.25
N HIS A 5 -9.01 6.58 -7.95
CA HIS A 5 -8.22 6.60 -6.71
C HIS A 5 -9.10 6.54 -5.44
N GLU A 6 -10.18 7.31 -5.40
CA GLU A 6 -11.14 7.34 -4.27
C GLU A 6 -11.75 5.96 -3.93
N HIS A 7 -11.93 5.11 -4.95
CA HIS A 7 -12.42 3.74 -4.76
C HIS A 7 -11.32 2.83 -4.20
N ILE A 8 -10.08 3.02 -4.64
CA ILE A 8 -8.91 2.29 -4.13
C ILE A 8 -8.70 2.64 -2.66
N GLU A 9 -8.75 3.92 -2.31
CA GLU A 9 -8.67 4.41 -0.92
C GLU A 9 -9.75 3.81 -0.03
N SER A 10 -11.01 3.86 -0.45
CA SER A 10 -12.13 3.33 0.33
C SER A 10 -11.96 1.83 0.64
N VAL A 11 -11.57 1.03 -0.37
CA VAL A 11 -11.38 -0.42 -0.21
C VAL A 11 -10.16 -0.74 0.66
N LEU A 12 -9.04 -0.05 0.46
CA LEU A 12 -7.83 -0.25 1.26
C LEU A 12 -8.04 0.09 2.73
N LEU A 13 -8.73 1.20 3.02
CA LEU A 13 -9.04 1.60 4.39
C LEU A 13 -10.01 0.62 5.07
N ALA A 14 -11.02 0.14 4.35
CA ALA A 14 -11.94 -0.87 4.88
C ALA A 14 -11.21 -2.18 5.20
N LEU A 15 -10.34 -2.65 4.30
CA LEU A 15 -9.57 -3.87 4.52
C LEU A 15 -8.55 -3.72 5.67
N ALA A 16 -7.91 -2.55 5.78
CA ALA A 16 -7.02 -2.24 6.89
C ALA A 16 -7.75 -2.18 8.23
N ALA A 17 -8.99 -1.67 8.26
CA ALA A 17 -9.82 -1.69 9.45
C ALA A 17 -10.19 -3.12 9.89
N GLU A 18 -10.36 -4.05 8.94
CA GLU A 18 -10.69 -5.45 9.24
C GLU A 18 -9.47 -6.28 9.66
N LYS A 19 -8.34 -6.15 8.95
CA LYS A 19 -7.17 -7.04 9.08
C LYS A 19 -5.95 -6.40 9.74
N GLY A 20 -5.98 -5.08 9.94
CA GLY A 20 -4.83 -4.30 10.38
C GLY A 20 -3.98 -3.79 9.22
N GLN A 21 -3.56 -2.53 9.30
CA GLN A 21 -2.78 -1.84 8.27
C GLN A 21 -1.47 -2.56 7.93
N ALA A 22 -0.78 -3.10 8.93
CA ALA A 22 0.46 -3.86 8.76
C ALA A 22 0.27 -5.14 7.94
N TRP A 23 -0.79 -5.90 8.23
CA TRP A 23 -1.09 -7.13 7.51
C TRP A 23 -1.37 -6.84 6.03
N VAL A 24 -2.20 -5.83 5.75
CA VAL A 24 -2.55 -5.45 4.38
C VAL A 24 -1.34 -4.90 3.62
N ALA A 25 -0.51 -4.07 4.26
CA ALA A 25 0.72 -3.57 3.65
C ALA A 25 1.69 -4.71 3.29
N ASN A 26 1.79 -5.72 4.15
CA ASN A 26 2.62 -6.89 3.88
C ASN A 26 2.05 -7.72 2.73
N ALA A 27 0.74 -8.00 2.72
CA ALA A 27 0.09 -8.73 1.64
C ALA A 27 0.27 -8.05 0.26
N ILE A 28 0.15 -6.72 0.21
CA ILE A 28 0.41 -5.93 -1.01
C ILE A 28 1.87 -6.03 -1.42
N THR A 29 2.79 -5.93 -0.47
CA THR A 29 4.25 -6.00 -0.73
C THR A 29 4.63 -7.37 -1.28
N GLU A 30 4.16 -8.45 -0.66
CA GLU A 30 4.42 -9.82 -1.10
C GLU A 30 3.88 -10.06 -2.50
N GLU A 31 2.64 -9.65 -2.76
CA GLU A 31 2.00 -9.83 -4.06
C GLU A 31 2.67 -8.99 -5.15
N TYR A 32 3.06 -7.74 -4.84
CA TYR A 32 3.82 -6.87 -5.74
C TYR A 32 5.12 -7.54 -6.18
N LEU A 33 5.86 -8.12 -5.25
CA LEU A 33 7.12 -8.80 -5.54
C LEU A 33 6.91 -10.12 -6.28
N ARG A 34 5.85 -10.86 -5.96
CA ARG A 34 5.45 -12.07 -6.67
C ARG A 34 5.14 -11.80 -8.15
N GLN A 35 4.64 -10.61 -8.46
CA GLN A 35 4.39 -10.15 -9.83
C GLN A 35 5.62 -9.56 -10.54
N GLY A 36 6.81 -9.61 -9.92
CA GLY A 36 8.04 -9.08 -10.50
C GLY A 36 8.28 -7.59 -10.21
N GLY A 37 7.71 -7.07 -9.13
CA GLY A 37 7.91 -5.69 -8.68
C GLY A 37 9.38 -5.31 -8.46
N GLY A 38 9.66 -4.01 -8.38
CA GLY A 38 11.01 -3.46 -8.22
C GLY A 38 11.14 -1.94 -8.43
N GLU A 39 10.10 -1.31 -8.98
CA GLU A 39 10.04 0.14 -9.19
C GLU A 39 9.61 0.91 -7.93
N LEU A 40 8.78 0.30 -7.09
CA LEU A 40 8.29 0.89 -5.85
C LEU A 40 9.19 0.50 -4.67
N PRO A 41 9.43 1.41 -3.71
CA PRO A 41 10.21 1.16 -2.50
C PRO A 41 9.42 0.32 -1.48
N LEU A 42 9.04 -0.90 -1.87
CA LEU A 42 8.39 -1.90 -1.02
C LEU A 42 9.35 -3.07 -0.77
N VAL A 43 9.58 -3.39 0.50
CA VAL A 43 10.58 -4.40 0.90
C VAL A 43 9.95 -5.37 1.91
N PRO A 44 10.05 -6.71 1.72
CA PRO A 44 9.51 -7.68 2.68
C PRO A 44 10.10 -7.47 4.08
N GLY A 45 9.25 -7.57 5.10
CA GLY A 45 9.66 -7.40 6.51
C GLY A 45 10.02 -5.97 6.91
N LYS A 46 9.82 -4.96 6.03
CA LYS A 46 9.93 -3.52 6.36
C LYS A 46 8.55 -2.90 6.60
N ASP A 47 7.77 -3.52 7.47
CA ASP A 47 6.34 -3.26 7.66
C ASP A 47 6.02 -1.80 7.94
N TRP A 48 6.83 -1.11 8.76
CA TRP A 48 6.62 0.30 9.06
C TRP A 48 6.81 1.20 7.83
N ASN A 49 7.90 0.99 7.07
CA ASN A 49 8.18 1.76 5.85
C ASN A 49 7.13 1.50 4.77
N ASN A 50 6.71 0.25 4.58
CA ASN A 50 5.70 -0.11 3.59
C ASN A 50 4.34 0.51 3.94
N GLN A 51 3.96 0.50 5.22
CA GLN A 51 2.75 1.18 5.69
C GLN A 51 2.82 2.69 5.44
N GLN A 52 3.95 3.33 5.73
CA GLN A 52 4.15 4.76 5.47
C GLN A 52 3.99 5.08 3.98
N ASN A 53 4.68 4.32 3.12
CA ASN A 53 4.62 4.51 1.67
C ASN A 53 3.20 4.30 1.12
N ILE A 54 2.55 3.19 1.49
CA ILE A 54 1.23 2.84 0.95
C ILE A 54 0.16 3.81 1.45
N TYR A 55 -0.02 3.95 2.77
CA TYR A 55 -1.20 4.63 3.32
C TYR A 55 -1.04 6.14 3.44
N HIS A 56 0.15 6.61 3.79
CA HIS A 56 0.36 8.03 4.06
C HIS A 56 0.87 8.75 2.81
N ARG A 57 1.87 8.19 2.13
CA ARG A 57 2.44 8.85 0.94
C ARG A 57 1.55 8.70 -0.29
N TRP A 58 1.16 7.49 -0.65
CA TRP A 58 0.49 7.25 -1.94
C TRP A 58 -1.02 7.29 -1.85
N LEU A 59 -1.60 6.64 -0.84
CA LEU A 59 -3.05 6.57 -0.72
C LEU A 59 -3.65 7.93 -0.36
N LYS A 60 -3.07 8.63 0.63
CA LYS A 60 -3.55 9.94 1.07
C LYS A 60 -2.83 11.13 0.44
N GLY A 61 -1.70 10.92 -0.23
CA GLY A 61 -0.91 12.01 -0.80
C GLY A 61 -0.29 12.94 0.26
N GLU A 62 -0.13 12.48 1.52
CA GLU A 62 0.32 13.34 2.64
C GLU A 62 1.79 13.78 2.50
N THR A 63 2.56 13.15 1.62
CA THR A 63 3.92 13.57 1.27
C THR A 63 4.17 13.38 -0.22
N ASN A 64 4.84 14.35 -0.86
CA ASN A 64 5.28 14.21 -2.26
C ASN A 64 6.07 12.92 -2.44
N ALA A 65 5.83 12.22 -3.55
CA ALA A 65 6.72 11.14 -4.01
C ALA A 65 8.12 11.77 -4.21
N GLN A 66 9.06 11.42 -3.35
CA GLN A 66 10.47 11.80 -3.47
C GLN A 66 11.12 11.09 -4.64
#